data_AF-A0A9D6QJ42-F1
#
_entry.id   AF-A0A9D6QJ42-F1
#
_cell.length_a   1.000
_cell.length_b   1.000
_cell.length_c   1.000
_cell.angle_alpha   90.00
_cell.angle_beta   90.00
_cell.angle_gamma   90.00
#
_symmetry.space_group_name_H-M   'P 1'
#
loop_
_entity.id
_entity.type
_entity.pdbx_description
1 polymer ?
#
loop_
_entity_poly.entity_id
_entity_poly.type
_entity_poly.pdbx_seq_one_letter_code
_entity_poly.pdbx_strand_id
1 'polypeptide(L)'
;QVGRKPAGLRTHTLVCVGSTLFCLLTNHASRDFGGGNVDPTRIIHGVVTGVGFLGAGSILRQEGFVHGLTTAASVWMVAAIGVAVGVHAYGLAITGTILALVVLEGYRWIERWLSPSGEGAEE
;
A
#
# COMPACT_ATOMS: atom_id res chain seq x y z
N GLN A 1 -5.03 5.85 27.48
CA GLN A 1 -4.97 6.35 26.09
C GLN A 1 -3.72 5.77 25.44
N VAL A 2 -3.86 4.71 24.62
CA VAL A 2 -2.72 4.07 23.93
C VAL A 2 -2.74 4.54 22.48
N GLY A 3 -1.73 5.32 22.08
CA GLY A 3 -1.66 5.96 20.77
C GLY A 3 -1.60 4.97 19.62
N ARG A 4 -2.70 4.84 18.87
CA ARG A 4 -2.68 4.22 17.54
C ARG A 4 -2.11 5.25 16.57
N LYS A 5 -0.79 5.20 16.37
CA LYS A 5 -0.17 5.87 15.23
C LYS A 5 -0.73 5.24 13.93
N PRO A 6 -0.95 6.01 12.86
CA PRO A 6 -1.25 5.47 11.53
C PRO A 6 -0.23 4.37 11.16
N ALA A 7 -0.62 3.45 10.27
CA ALA A 7 0.18 2.27 9.92
C ALA A 7 1.64 2.67 9.66
N GLY A 8 2.54 2.13 10.49
CA GLY A 8 3.96 2.50 10.44
C GLY A 8 4.73 1.72 9.38
N LEU A 9 6.03 2.01 9.27
CA LEU A 9 6.94 1.28 8.38
C LEU A 9 6.86 -0.24 8.58
N ARG A 10 6.79 -0.71 9.83
CA ARG A 10 6.65 -2.14 10.16
C ARG A 10 5.44 -2.79 9.48
N THR A 11 4.29 -2.11 9.48
CA THR A 11 3.06 -2.62 8.85
C THR A 11 3.22 -2.70 7.33
N HIS A 12 3.74 -1.64 6.71
CA HIS A 12 3.96 -1.62 5.26
C HIS A 12 4.94 -2.71 4.82
N THR A 13 6.06 -2.87 5.52
CA THR A 13 7.03 -3.93 5.22
C THR A 13 6.41 -5.32 5.30
N LEU A 14 5.66 -5.63 6.36
CA LEU A 14 5.01 -6.93 6.52
C LEU A 14 3.96 -7.20 5.44
N VAL A 15 3.18 -6.19 5.05
CA VAL A 15 2.18 -6.31 3.98
C VAL A 15 2.85 -6.56 2.63
N CYS A 16 3.94 -5.84 2.31
CA CYS A 16 4.71 -6.05 1.08
C CYS A 16 5.30 -7.47 1.01
N VAL A 17 6.03 -7.86 2.06
CA VAL A 17 6.72 -9.15 2.12
C VAL A 17 5.72 -10.30 2.13
N GLY A 18 4.64 -10.20 2.90
CA GLY A 18 3.59 -11.22 2.94
C GLY A 18 2.91 -11.41 1.58
N SER A 19 2.57 -10.32 0.90
CA SER A 19 1.97 -10.37 -0.45
C SER A 19 2.92 -11.02 -1.46
N THR A 20 4.21 -10.65 -1.41
CA THR A 20 5.26 -11.26 -2.24
C THR A 20 5.37 -12.76 -1.97
N LEU A 21 5.43 -13.14 -0.70
CA LEU A 21 5.60 -14.52 -0.26
C LEU A 21 4.44 -15.41 -0.70
N PHE A 22 3.19 -14.95 -0.59
CA PHE A 22 2.04 -15.72 -1.07
C PHE A 22 2.11 -16.01 -2.58
N CYS A 23 2.51 -15.03 -3.39
CA CYS A 23 2.70 -15.24 -4.82
C CYS A 23 3.85 -16.20 -5.13
N LEU A 24 4.98 -16.10 -4.40
CA LEU A 24 6.10 -17.03 -4.57
C LEU A 24 5.75 -18.47 -4.16
N LEU A 25 5.04 -18.64 -3.05
CA LEU A 25 4.55 -19.94 -2.60
C LEU A 25 3.60 -20.57 -3.62
N THR A 26 2.79 -19.76 -4.30
CA THR A 26 1.90 -20.22 -5.38
C THR A 26 2.69 -20.81 -6.54
N ASN A 27 3.72 -20.10 -7.00
CA ASN A 27 4.61 -20.58 -8.05
C ASN A 27 5.36 -21.85 -7.65
N HIS A 28 5.83 -21.92 -6.40
CA HIS A 28 6.50 -23.09 -5.87
C HIS A 28 5.56 -24.29 -5.77
N ALA A 29 4.35 -24.08 -5.24
CA ALA A 29 3.36 -25.14 -5.09
C ALA A 29 2.89 -25.71 -6.44
N SER A 30 2.76 -24.87 -7.47
CA SER A 30 2.42 -25.31 -8.81
C SER A 30 3.50 -26.18 -9.46
N ARG A 31 4.77 -26.01 -9.07
CA ARG A 31 5.90 -26.76 -9.63
C ARG A 31 6.12 -28.09 -8.92
N ASP A 32 6.03 -28.10 -7.59
CA ASP A 32 6.51 -29.23 -6.77
C ASP A 32 5.42 -30.22 -6.37
N PHE A 33 4.17 -29.79 -6.23
CA PHE A 33 3.08 -30.69 -5.77
C PHE A 33 2.30 -31.37 -6.92
N GLY A 34 2.72 -31.19 -8.18
CA GLY A 34 2.05 -31.81 -9.33
C GLY A 34 0.57 -31.41 -9.51
N GLY A 35 0.09 -30.43 -8.74
CA GLY A 35 -1.26 -29.90 -8.85
C GLY A 35 -1.36 -29.03 -10.09
N GLY A 36 -2.24 -29.41 -11.02
CA GLY A 36 -2.41 -28.71 -12.29
C GLY A 36 -2.61 -27.20 -12.16
N ASN A 37 -2.28 -26.46 -13.23
CA ASN A 37 -2.36 -25.00 -13.38
C ASN A 37 -2.93 -24.26 -12.16
N VAL A 38 -2.08 -24.01 -11.16
CA VAL A 38 -2.46 -23.15 -10.03
C VAL A 38 -2.60 -21.75 -10.58
N ASP A 39 -3.84 -21.26 -10.69
CA ASP A 39 -4.16 -19.95 -11.21
C ASP A 39 -3.64 -18.85 -10.25
N PRO A 40 -2.60 -18.08 -10.62
CA PRO A 40 -2.05 -17.03 -9.77
C PRO A 40 -3.08 -15.96 -9.41
N THR A 41 -4.09 -15.77 -10.26
CA THR A 41 -5.17 -14.79 -10.08
C THR A 41 -5.95 -15.04 -8.79
N ARG A 42 -6.12 -16.30 -8.37
CA ARG A 42 -6.83 -16.65 -7.13
C ARG A 42 -6.10 -16.12 -5.90
N ILE A 43 -4.78 -16.22 -5.88
CA ILE A 43 -3.98 -15.76 -4.75
C ILE A 43 -3.89 -14.23 -4.75
N ILE A 44 -3.81 -13.60 -5.93
CA ILE A 44 -3.90 -12.15 -6.06
C ILE A 44 -5.25 -11.65 -5.49
N HIS A 45 -6.37 -12.29 -5.85
CA HIS A 45 -7.69 -11.97 -5.27
C HIS A 45 -7.73 -12.17 -3.75
N GLY A 46 -7.08 -13.22 -3.24
CA GLY A 46 -6.94 -13.46 -1.81
C GLY A 46 -6.19 -12.33 -1.10
N VAL A 47 -5.07 -11.89 -1.66
CA VAL A 47 -4.28 -10.75 -1.14
C VAL A 47 -5.10 -9.46 -1.15
N VAL A 48 -5.77 -9.14 -2.27
CA VAL A 48 -6.61 -7.92 -2.39
C VAL A 48 -7.72 -7.92 -1.35
N THR A 49 -8.41 -9.07 -1.17
CA THR A 49 -9.46 -9.22 -0.15
C THR A 49 -8.90 -9.02 1.26
N GLY A 50 -7.79 -9.70 1.59
CA GLY A 50 -7.18 -9.61 2.93
C GLY A 50 -6.70 -8.20 3.27
N VAL A 51 -6.10 -7.51 2.31
CA VAL A 51 -5.63 -6.13 2.47
C VAL A 51 -6.79 -5.14 2.58
N GLY A 52 -7.92 -5.41 1.89
CA GLY A 52 -9.15 -4.63 2.06
C GLY A 52 -9.63 -4.61 3.51
N PHE A 53 -9.56 -5.75 4.22
CA PHE A 53 -9.87 -5.83 5.65
C PHE A 53 -8.90 -5.02 6.52
N LEU A 54 -7.59 -5.11 6.25
CA LEU A 54 -6.58 -4.32 6.96
C LEU A 54 -6.76 -2.81 6.73
N GLY A 55 -7.03 -2.42 5.49
CA GLY A 55 -7.31 -1.05 5.08
C GLY A 55 -8.53 -0.50 5.82
N ALA A 56 -9.66 -1.22 5.78
CA ALA A 56 -10.87 -0.84 6.53
C ALA A 56 -10.61 -0.71 8.04
N GLY A 57 -9.82 -1.62 8.63
CA GLY A 57 -9.44 -1.57 10.06
C GLY A 57 -8.52 -0.41 10.44
N SER A 58 -7.93 0.28 9.44
CA SER A 58 -7.09 1.47 9.64
C SER A 58 -7.87 2.78 9.54
N ILE A 59 -9.11 2.74 9.04
CA ILE A 59 -9.99 3.91 8.91
C ILE A 59 -10.77 4.09 10.21
N LEU A 60 -10.69 5.28 10.80
CA LEU A 60 -11.40 5.66 12.02
C LEU A 60 -12.38 6.81 11.71
N ARG A 61 -13.61 6.72 12.21
CA ARG A 61 -14.65 7.75 12.05
C ARG A 61 -14.99 8.36 13.40
N GLN A 62 -14.86 9.68 13.52
CA GLN A 62 -15.16 10.43 14.75
C GLN A 62 -15.89 11.73 14.37
N GLU A 63 -17.09 11.94 14.93
CA GLU A 63 -17.87 13.20 14.85
C GLU A 63 -17.77 13.98 13.53
N GLY A 64 -18.00 13.30 12.40
CA GLY A 64 -18.00 13.92 11.06
C GLY A 64 -16.66 13.90 10.31
N PHE A 65 -15.56 13.57 10.97
CA PHE A 65 -14.23 13.44 10.37
C PHE A 65 -13.80 11.98 10.19
N VAL A 66 -13.13 11.70 9.07
CA VAL A 66 -12.56 10.39 8.75
C VAL A 66 -11.04 10.47 8.79
N HIS A 67 -10.41 9.68 9.65
CA HIS A 67 -8.96 9.57 9.78
C HIS A 67 -8.46 8.25 9.18
N GLY A 68 -7.22 8.25 8.69
CA GLY A 68 -6.53 7.04 8.22
C GLY A 68 -6.80 6.67 6.75
N LEU A 69 -7.49 7.50 5.97
CA LEU A 69 -7.76 7.23 4.55
C LEU A 69 -6.48 7.01 3.74
N THR A 70 -5.50 7.92 3.86
CA THR A 70 -4.20 7.82 3.17
C THR A 70 -3.39 6.62 3.66
N THR A 71 -3.53 6.25 4.93
CA THR A 71 -2.91 5.06 5.50
C THR A 71 -3.49 3.77 4.92
N ALA A 72 -4.83 3.70 4.78
CA ALA A 72 -5.48 2.58 4.12
C ALA A 72 -5.02 2.45 2.66
N ALA A 73 -4.96 3.58 1.95
CA ALA A 73 -4.49 3.64 0.57
C ALA A 73 -3.02 3.22 0.43
N SER A 74 -2.13 3.66 1.33
CA SER A 74 -0.71 3.30 1.28
C SER A 74 -0.48 1.82 1.58
N VAL A 75 -1.24 1.23 2.51
CA VAL A 75 -1.22 -0.22 2.77
C VAL A 75 -1.67 -1.02 1.55
N TRP A 76 -2.72 -0.56 0.84
CA TRP A 76 -3.16 -1.17 -0.42
C TRP A 76 -2.05 -1.08 -1.49
N MET A 77 -1.49 0.11 -1.71
CA MET A 77 -0.43 0.29 -2.70
C MET A 77 0.77 -0.62 -2.45
N VAL A 78 1.20 -0.76 -1.20
CA VAL A 78 2.35 -1.60 -0.86
C VAL A 78 2.05 -3.10 -1.04
N ALA A 79 0.81 -3.55 -0.79
CA ALA A 79 0.41 -4.91 -1.14
C ALA A 79 0.47 -5.17 -2.65
N ALA A 80 -0.04 -4.23 -3.46
CA ALA A 80 0.00 -4.33 -4.91
C ALA A 80 1.44 -4.40 -5.45
N ILE A 81 2.36 -3.61 -4.87
CA ILE A 81 3.80 -3.69 -5.18
C ILE A 81 4.36 -5.06 -4.82
N GLY A 82 4.05 -5.60 -3.63
CA GLY A 82 4.47 -6.94 -3.22
C GLY A 82 3.96 -8.05 -4.14
N VAL A 83 2.70 -7.97 -4.58
CA VAL A 83 2.14 -8.88 -5.59
C VAL A 83 2.92 -8.78 -6.90
N ALA A 84 3.17 -7.55 -7.40
CA ALA A 84 3.92 -7.34 -8.64
C ALA A 84 5.33 -7.95 -8.56
N VAL A 85 6.01 -7.79 -7.42
CA VAL A 85 7.31 -8.45 -7.17
C VAL A 85 7.17 -9.97 -7.16
N GLY A 86 6.17 -10.51 -6.45
CA GLY A 86 5.96 -11.96 -6.31
C GLY A 86 5.59 -12.69 -7.61
N VAL A 87 5.00 -11.98 -8.57
CA VAL A 87 4.73 -12.49 -9.93
C VAL A 87 5.84 -12.14 -10.94
N HIS A 88 6.99 -11.62 -10.48
CA HIS A 88 8.15 -11.22 -11.30
C HIS A 88 7.89 -10.05 -12.26
N ALA A 89 6.84 -9.25 -12.03
CA ALA A 89 6.51 -8.06 -12.81
C ALA A 89 7.26 -6.81 -12.29
N TYR A 90 8.59 -6.85 -12.31
CA TYR A 90 9.44 -5.80 -11.71
C TYR A 90 9.24 -4.40 -12.31
N GLY A 91 8.97 -4.30 -13.62
CA GLY A 91 8.68 -3.02 -14.26
C GLY A 91 7.44 -2.34 -13.68
N LEU A 92 6.38 -3.11 -13.40
CA LEU A 92 5.17 -2.60 -12.74
C LEU A 92 5.43 -2.25 -11.27
N ALA A 93 6.22 -3.06 -10.56
CA ALA A 93 6.58 -2.78 -9.17
C ALA A 93 7.35 -1.45 -9.03
N ILE A 94 8.36 -1.23 -9.89
CA ILE A 94 9.15 0.01 -9.91
C ILE A 94 8.26 1.20 -10.28
N THR A 95 7.51 1.10 -11.37
CA THR A 95 6.65 2.19 -11.85
C THR A 95 5.59 2.55 -10.81
N GLY A 96 4.92 1.54 -10.23
CA GLY A 96 3.94 1.74 -9.17
C GLY A 96 4.53 2.36 -7.91
N THR A 97 5.76 1.98 -7.54
CA THR A 97 6.48 2.59 -6.41
C THR A 97 6.78 4.07 -6.67
N ILE A 98 7.31 4.41 -7.85
CA ILE A 98 7.60 5.79 -8.22
C ILE A 98 6.32 6.63 -8.20
N LEU A 99 5.24 6.15 -8.82
CA LEU A 99 3.95 6.84 -8.82
C LEU A 99 3.39 7.02 -7.41
N ALA A 100 3.48 5.99 -6.55
CA ALA A 100 3.05 6.09 -5.16
C ALA A 100 3.84 7.17 -4.41
N LEU A 101 5.16 7.23 -4.58
CA LEU A 101 6.01 8.26 -3.97
C LEU A 101 5.66 9.66 -4.49
N VAL A 102 5.45 9.81 -5.80
CA VAL A 102 5.03 11.08 -6.41
C VAL A 102 3.69 11.54 -5.84
N VAL A 103 2.71 10.65 -5.66
CA VAL A 103 1.41 11.02 -5.08
C VAL A 103 1.54 11.36 -3.60
N LEU A 104 2.29 10.57 -2.83
CA LEU A 104 2.42 10.76 -1.38
C LEU A 104 3.26 12.00 -1.01
N GLU A 105 4.32 12.29 -1.76
CA GLU A 105 5.25 13.39 -1.48
C GLU A 105 5.00 14.62 -2.37
N GLY A 106 4.45 14.44 -3.56
CA GLY A 106 4.22 15.51 -4.53
C GLY A 106 3.20 16.55 -4.07
N TYR A 107 2.20 16.16 -3.28
CA TYR A 107 1.26 17.13 -2.67
C TYR A 107 1.96 18.11 -1.74
N ARG A 108 2.96 17.67 -0.96
CA ARG A 108 3.76 18.57 -0.11
C ARG A 108 4.59 19.54 -0.94
N TRP A 109 5.05 19.11 -2.11
CA TRP A 109 5.79 19.99 -3.02
C TRP A 109 4.85 21.05 -3.62
N ILE A 110 3.67 20.63 -4.09
CA ILE A 110 2.64 21.52 -4.64
C ILE A 110 2.15 22.54 -3.62
N GLU A 111 1.88 22.14 -2.37
CA GLU A 111 1.49 23.07 -1.29
C GLU A 111 2.56 24.13 -0.98
N ARG A 112 3.85 23.76 -1.07
CA ARG A 112 4.97 24.69 -0.89
C ARG A 112 5.11 25.69 -2.03
N TRP A 113 4.77 25.29 -3.26
CA TRP A 113 4.75 26.20 -4.41
C TRP A 113 3.52 27.10 -4.43
N LEU A 114 2.41 26.65 -3.85
CA LEU A 114 1.15 27.38 -3.82
C LEU A 114 0.99 28.30 -2.62
N SER A 115 1.74 28.13 -1.52
CA SER A 115 1.76 29.12 -0.42
C SER A 115 2.54 30.36 -0.89
N PRO A 116 1.86 31.46 -1.27
CA PRO A 116 2.55 32.70 -1.58
C PRO A 116 3.17 33.19 -0.27
N SER A 117 4.46 33.51 -0.30
CA SER A 117 5.09 34.26 0.77
C SER A 117 4.35 35.59 0.92
N GLY A 118 3.54 35.76 1.96
CA GLY A 118 2.61 36.88 2.01
C GLY A 118 1.94 37.16 3.35
N GLU A 119 2.52 36.78 4.49
CA GLU A 119 2.20 37.44 5.76
C GLU A 119 3.51 38.01 6.35
N GLY A 120 3.81 39.23 5.90
CA GLY A 120 4.85 40.10 6.44
C GLY A 120 4.35 41.54 6.45
N ALA A 121 3.11 41.75 6.90
CA ALA A 121 2.53 43.07 7.14
C ALA A 121 1.79 43.07 8.49
N GLU A 122 2.55 42.83 9.57
CA GLU A 122 2.27 43.48 10.86
C GLU A 122 3.12 44.75 10.89
N GLU A 123 2.50 45.90 10.66
CA GLU A 123 2.78 47.19 11.32
C GLU A 123 1.46 47.98 11.41
#